data_AF-A0A9E7DJV9-F1
#
_entry.id   AF-A0A9E7DJV9-F1
#
_cell.length_a   1.000
_cell.length_b   1.000
_cell.length_c   1.000
_cell.angle_alpha   90.00
_cell.angle_beta   90.00
_cell.angle_gamma   90.00
#
_symmetry.space_group_name_H-M   'P 1'
#
loop_
_entity.id
_entity.type
_entity.pdbx_description
1 polymer ?
#
loop_
_entity_poly.entity_id
_entity_poly.type
_entity_poly.pdbx_seq_one_letter_code
_entity_poly.pdbx_strand_id
1 'polypeptide(L)'
;MDKEKEIKEAKAAAVEVLLRLDEAVKSLDGASKMSMIDIFGGAFFSVIKRKHIQEANLSIKEAGIYLKSLNKELGDIGMRLPEEISDTLGDNIADIYFDNIFTDVRVAKEIKDKLVEVKSFRTMIENLIMKLDKELDEIKEC
;
A
#
# COMPACT_ATOMS: atom_id res chain seq x y z
N MET A 1 6.13 -14.24 24.72
CA MET A 1 6.95 -13.86 23.56
C MET A 1 7.56 -12.51 23.86
N ASP A 2 8.80 -12.28 23.46
CA ASP A 2 9.52 -11.05 23.77
C ASP A 2 8.94 -9.91 22.93
N LYS A 3 8.43 -8.86 23.58
CA LYS A 3 7.85 -7.68 22.92
C LYS A 3 8.82 -7.10 21.87
N GLU A 4 10.13 -7.18 22.13
CA GLU A 4 11.17 -6.77 21.19
C GLU A 4 11.13 -7.58 19.89
N LYS A 5 10.94 -8.91 19.98
CA LYS A 5 10.85 -9.80 18.82
C LYS A 5 9.63 -9.48 17.97
N GLU A 6 8.48 -9.25 18.61
CA GLU A 6 7.24 -9.00 17.87
C GLU A 6 7.25 -7.62 17.18
N ILE A 7 7.84 -6.58 17.80
CA ILE A 7 8.06 -5.27 17.15
C ILE A 7 8.99 -5.40 15.93
N LYS A 8 10.05 -6.22 16.03
CA LYS A 8 10.94 -6.51 14.89
C LYS A 8 10.20 -7.22 13.76
N GLU A 9 9.31 -8.16 14.07
CA GLU A 9 8.47 -8.87 13.10
C GLU A 9 7.49 -7.91 12.41
N ALA A 10 6.81 -7.04 13.17
CA ALA A 10 5.95 -5.99 12.63
C ALA A 10 6.71 -4.99 11.74
N LYS A 11 7.93 -4.59 12.14
CA LYS A 11 8.78 -3.70 11.33
C LYS A 11 9.18 -4.37 10.02
N ALA A 12 9.60 -5.63 10.07
CA ALA A 12 9.96 -6.38 8.87
C ALA A 12 8.77 -6.49 7.89
N ALA A 13 7.58 -6.77 8.41
CA ALA A 13 6.36 -6.78 7.60
C ALA A 13 6.03 -5.40 7.01
N ALA A 14 6.21 -4.32 7.77
CA ALA A 14 5.95 -2.96 7.31
C ALA A 14 6.92 -2.54 6.19
N VAL A 15 8.20 -2.91 6.31
CA VAL A 15 9.21 -2.68 5.26
C VAL A 15 8.85 -3.46 3.98
N GLU A 16 8.40 -4.72 4.11
CA GLU A 16 7.96 -5.49 2.95
C GLU A 16 6.75 -4.83 2.26
N VAL A 17 5.75 -4.38 3.02
CA VAL A 17 4.61 -3.62 2.47
C VAL A 17 5.10 -2.36 1.75
N LEU A 18 6.03 -1.61 2.33
CA LEU A 18 6.58 -0.40 1.72
C LEU A 18 7.24 -0.68 0.36
N LEU A 19 8.04 -1.75 0.27
CA LEU A 19 8.69 -2.16 -0.99
C LEU A 19 7.66 -2.49 -2.09
N ARG A 20 6.57 -3.16 -1.71
CA ARG A 20 5.48 -3.51 -2.65
C ARG A 20 4.68 -2.29 -3.08
N LEU A 21 4.45 -1.34 -2.17
CA LEU A 21 3.85 -0.05 -2.51
C LEU A 21 4.75 0.76 -3.46
N ASP A 22 6.08 0.70 -3.30
CA ASP A 22 7.02 1.32 -4.24
C ASP A 22 6.93 0.72 -5.64
N GLU A 23 6.83 -0.61 -5.75
CA GLU A 23 6.59 -1.31 -7.02
C GLU A 23 5.25 -0.88 -7.64
N ALA A 24 4.17 -0.83 -6.84
CA ALA A 24 2.86 -0.40 -7.29
C ALA A 24 2.85 1.07 -7.77
N VAL A 25 3.52 1.98 -7.04
CA VAL A 25 3.67 3.38 -7.45
C VAL A 25 4.39 3.49 -8.79
N LYS A 26 5.47 2.73 -9.01
CA LYS A 26 6.21 2.74 -10.28
C LYS A 26 5.33 2.23 -11.43
N SER A 27 4.62 1.12 -11.24
CA SER A 27 3.69 0.56 -12.23
C SER A 27 2.57 1.53 -12.59
N LEU A 28 1.91 2.12 -11.58
CA LEU A 28 0.83 3.07 -11.75
C LEU A 28 1.28 4.38 -12.40
N ASP A 29 2.46 4.90 -12.03
CA ASP A 29 3.04 6.10 -12.65
C ASP A 29 3.42 5.85 -14.12
N GLY A 30 3.98 4.69 -14.43
CA GLY A 30 4.23 4.26 -15.81
C GLY A 30 2.95 4.13 -16.63
N ALA A 31 1.91 3.48 -16.08
CA ALA A 31 0.61 3.32 -16.73
C ALA A 31 -0.11 4.67 -16.92
N SER A 32 -0.03 5.57 -15.94
CA SER A 32 -0.58 6.93 -16.00
C SER A 32 0.08 7.75 -17.10
N LYS A 33 1.42 7.73 -17.17
CA LYS A 33 2.19 8.41 -18.21
C LYS A 33 1.90 7.84 -19.60
N MET A 34 1.89 6.52 -19.75
CA MET A 34 1.60 5.87 -21.04
C MET A 34 0.16 6.11 -21.50
N SER A 35 -0.80 6.23 -20.57
CA SER A 35 -2.18 6.61 -20.90
C SER A 35 -2.31 8.06 -21.39
N MET A 36 -1.37 8.94 -21.06
CA MET A 36 -1.35 10.32 -21.57
C MET A 36 -0.66 10.44 -22.93
N ILE A 37 0.11 9.43 -23.36
CA ILE A 37 0.70 9.41 -24.69
C ILE A 37 -0.35 8.91 -25.68
N ASP A 38 -1.05 9.85 -26.32
CA ASP A 38 -1.94 9.61 -27.45
C ASP A 38 -1.13 9.15 -28.67
N ILE A 39 -0.70 7.89 -28.69
CA ILE A 39 -0.15 7.28 -29.90
C ILE A 39 -1.33 6.81 -30.77
N PHE A 40 -1.82 7.75 -31.58
CA PHE A 40 -2.45 7.63 -32.89
C PHE A 40 -3.40 6.44 -33.16
N GLY A 41 -4.66 6.79 -33.43
CA GLY A 41 -5.82 5.91 -33.50
C GLY A 41 -5.74 4.68 -34.41
N GLY A 42 -6.24 3.56 -33.86
CA GLY A 42 -6.46 2.28 -34.54
C GLY A 42 -6.86 1.19 -33.55
N ALA A 43 -7.37 0.04 -34.02
CA ALA A 43 -7.91 -1.06 -33.21
C ALA A 43 -6.93 -1.62 -32.12
N PHE A 44 -5.62 -1.43 -32.30
CA PHE A 44 -4.57 -1.79 -31.33
C PHE A 44 -4.58 -0.96 -30.03
N PHE A 45 -5.21 0.22 -30.04
CA PHE A 45 -5.36 1.11 -28.88
C PHE A 45 -6.09 0.43 -27.70
N SER A 46 -7.11 -0.37 -28.03
CA SER A 46 -7.95 -1.03 -27.01
C SER A 46 -7.21 -2.15 -26.26
N VAL A 47 -6.24 -2.80 -26.90
CA VAL A 47 -5.47 -3.91 -26.32
C VAL A 47 -4.36 -3.39 -25.41
N ILE A 48 -3.65 -2.35 -25.84
CA ILE A 48 -2.59 -1.71 -25.05
C ILE A 48 -3.17 -1.07 -23.78
N LYS A 49 -4.33 -0.38 -23.89
CA LYS A 49 -5.04 0.15 -22.70
C LYS A 49 -5.40 -0.94 -21.69
N ARG A 50 -5.89 -2.08 -22.17
CA ARG A 50 -6.27 -3.21 -21.29
C ARG A 50 -5.08 -3.79 -20.58
N LYS A 51 -3.94 -3.95 -21.27
CA LYS A 51 -2.72 -4.50 -20.67
C LYS A 51 -2.21 -3.64 -19.51
N HIS A 52 -2.15 -2.32 -19.68
CA HIS A 52 -1.69 -1.44 -18.60
C HIS A 52 -2.63 -1.39 -17.40
N ILE A 53 -3.94 -1.43 -17.64
CA ILE A 53 -4.93 -1.54 -16.54
C ILE A 53 -4.76 -2.88 -15.81
N GLN A 54 -4.51 -3.98 -16.54
CA GLN A 54 -4.23 -5.28 -15.94
C GLN A 54 -2.95 -5.27 -15.10
N GLU A 55 -1.85 -4.70 -15.61
CA GLU A 55 -0.58 -4.56 -14.89
C GLU A 55 -0.75 -3.73 -13.61
N ALA A 56 -1.47 -2.60 -13.69
CA ALA A 56 -1.80 -1.78 -12.52
C ALA A 56 -2.59 -2.56 -11.45
N ASN A 57 -3.63 -3.29 -11.87
CA ASN A 57 -4.43 -4.10 -10.95
C ASN A 57 -3.65 -5.25 -10.32
N LEU A 58 -2.68 -5.84 -11.03
CA LEU A 58 -1.79 -6.87 -10.48
C LEU A 58 -0.91 -6.30 -9.37
N SER A 59 -0.20 -5.19 -9.62
CA SER A 59 0.68 -4.58 -8.61
C SER A 59 -0.09 -4.12 -7.36
N ILE A 60 -1.31 -3.59 -7.56
CA ILE A 60 -2.21 -3.26 -6.46
C ILE A 60 -2.55 -4.53 -5.67
N LYS A 61 -3.05 -5.59 -6.31
CA LYS A 61 -3.43 -6.85 -5.63
C LYS A 61 -2.28 -7.46 -4.82
N GLU A 62 -1.06 -7.43 -5.35
CA GLU A 62 0.13 -7.92 -4.66
C GLU A 62 0.38 -7.15 -3.36
N ALA A 63 0.37 -5.81 -3.39
CA ALA A 63 0.54 -4.99 -2.19
C ALA A 63 -0.54 -5.28 -1.12
N GLY A 64 -1.76 -5.66 -1.53
CA GLY A 64 -2.85 -6.00 -0.61
C GLY A 64 -2.58 -7.29 0.17
N ILE A 65 -1.93 -8.28 -0.45
CA ILE A 65 -1.58 -9.54 0.22
C ILE A 65 -0.61 -9.28 1.38
N TYR A 66 0.42 -8.48 1.16
CA TYR A 66 1.41 -8.17 2.20
C TYR A 66 0.83 -7.30 3.31
N LEU A 67 -0.07 -6.37 2.98
CA LEU A 67 -0.75 -5.55 3.98
C LEU A 67 -1.57 -6.41 4.96
N LYS A 68 -2.24 -7.47 4.48
CA LYS A 68 -2.96 -8.41 5.37
C LYS A 68 -2.02 -9.05 6.38
N SER A 69 -0.80 -9.38 5.96
CA SER A 69 0.22 -9.92 6.87
C SER A 69 0.63 -8.87 7.91
N LEU A 70 0.94 -7.64 7.49
CA LEU A 70 1.29 -6.56 8.42
C LEU A 70 0.18 -6.30 9.45
N ASN A 71 -1.09 -6.27 9.02
CA ASN A 71 -2.21 -6.02 9.91
C ASN A 71 -2.32 -7.08 11.01
N LYS A 72 -2.06 -8.34 10.66
CA LYS A 72 -2.01 -9.44 11.62
C LYS A 72 -0.90 -9.23 12.65
N GLU A 73 0.33 -8.94 12.21
CA GLU A 73 1.48 -8.76 13.12
C GLU A 73 1.30 -7.54 14.05
N LEU A 74 0.70 -6.45 13.56
CA LEU A 74 0.36 -5.29 14.40
C LEU A 74 -0.70 -5.63 15.45
N GLY A 75 -1.71 -6.43 15.07
CA GLY A 75 -2.73 -6.93 15.98
C GLY A 75 -2.15 -7.76 17.12
N ASP A 76 -1.16 -8.61 16.83
CA ASP A 76 -0.53 -9.49 17.81
C ASP A 76 0.21 -8.71 18.93
N ILE A 77 0.75 -7.51 18.64
CA ILE A 77 1.46 -6.65 19.62
C ILE A 77 0.62 -5.55 20.25
N GLY A 78 -0.68 -5.49 19.91
CA GLY A 78 -1.58 -4.44 20.38
C GLY A 78 -1.25 -3.02 19.89
N MET A 79 -0.29 -2.86 18.97
CA MET A 79 -0.02 -1.58 18.32
C MET A 79 -1.02 -1.36 17.19
N ARG A 80 -1.51 -0.13 17.11
CA ARG A 80 -2.38 0.32 16.02
C ARG A 80 -1.65 1.42 15.24
N LEU A 81 -1.86 1.45 13.93
CA LEU A 81 -1.34 2.49 13.04
C LEU A 81 -1.67 3.92 13.58
N PRO A 82 -0.84 4.94 13.27
CA PRO A 82 -1.06 6.33 13.66
C PRO A 82 -2.50 6.83 13.44
N GLU A 83 -2.99 7.53 14.46
CA GLU A 83 -4.35 8.03 14.65
C GLU A 83 -4.66 9.33 13.85
N GLU A 84 -4.35 9.39 12.56
CA GLU A 84 -4.79 10.52 11.71
C GLU A 84 -6.18 10.31 11.08
N ILE A 85 -6.85 9.21 11.41
CA ILE A 85 -8.24 8.91 11.00
C ILE A 85 -8.94 8.25 12.19
N SER A 86 -9.08 9.02 13.27
CA SER A 86 -9.64 8.62 14.56
C SER A 86 -11.17 8.67 14.56
N ASP A 87 -11.83 7.58 14.20
CA ASP A 87 -12.99 7.14 14.96
C ASP A 87 -13.35 5.72 14.54
N THR A 88 -13.45 4.82 15.52
CA THR A 88 -13.70 3.37 15.42
C THR A 88 -12.56 2.49 14.86
N LEU A 89 -11.71 1.98 15.76
CA LEU A 89 -10.67 0.98 15.48
C LEU A 89 -11.08 -0.43 15.92
N GLY A 90 -11.14 -1.31 14.93
CA GLY A 90 -11.12 -2.76 15.02
C GLY A 90 -10.91 -3.33 13.61
N ASP A 91 -11.71 -2.84 12.66
CA ASP A 91 -11.76 -3.38 11.29
C ASP A 91 -11.51 -2.29 10.20
N ASN A 92 -11.57 -1.01 10.55
CA ASN A 92 -11.86 0.03 9.55
C ASN A 92 -10.68 0.59 8.72
N ILE A 93 -9.42 0.65 9.18
CA ILE A 93 -8.33 1.21 8.33
C ILE A 93 -7.93 0.21 7.24
N ALA A 94 -7.79 -1.06 7.61
CA ALA A 94 -7.64 -2.12 6.62
C ALA A 94 -8.83 -2.03 5.69
N ASP A 95 -10.07 -2.14 6.14
CA ASP A 95 -11.20 -2.15 5.20
C ASP A 95 -11.34 -0.86 4.35
N ILE A 96 -11.12 0.33 4.91
CA ILE A 96 -11.21 1.61 4.17
C ILE A 96 -10.07 1.74 3.15
N TYR A 97 -8.81 1.48 3.51
CA TYR A 97 -7.71 1.56 2.54
C TYR A 97 -7.69 0.33 1.63
N PHE A 98 -8.13 -0.84 2.11
CA PHE A 98 -8.21 -2.08 1.36
C PHE A 98 -9.26 -1.95 0.25
N ASP A 99 -10.47 -1.51 0.59
CA ASP A 99 -11.53 -1.32 -0.39
C ASP A 99 -11.19 -0.18 -1.35
N ASN A 100 -10.68 0.95 -0.86
CA ASN A 100 -10.38 2.09 -1.73
C ASN A 100 -9.15 1.84 -2.60
N ILE A 101 -8.00 1.42 -2.07
CA ILE A 101 -6.77 1.23 -2.85
C ILE A 101 -6.80 -0.04 -3.68
N PHE A 102 -7.43 -1.12 -3.19
CA PHE A 102 -7.30 -2.44 -3.80
C PHE A 102 -8.47 -2.86 -4.68
N THR A 103 -9.45 -1.96 -4.87
CA THR A 103 -10.46 -2.13 -5.93
C THR A 103 -9.83 -2.03 -7.33
N ASP A 104 -10.27 -2.91 -8.23
CA ASP A 104 -9.81 -2.93 -9.62
C ASP A 104 -10.13 -1.61 -10.35
N VAL A 105 -9.09 -1.02 -10.94
CA VAL A 105 -9.17 0.07 -11.91
C VAL A 105 -9.86 -0.44 -13.17
N ARG A 106 -10.88 0.28 -13.64
CA ARG A 106 -11.69 -0.03 -14.83
C ARG A 106 -11.38 0.88 -16.01
N VAL A 107 -11.02 2.14 -15.74
CA VAL A 107 -10.68 3.12 -16.77
C VAL A 107 -9.36 3.82 -16.47
N ALA A 108 -8.68 4.29 -17.51
CA ALA A 108 -7.36 4.88 -17.34
C ALA A 108 -7.33 6.15 -16.46
N LYS A 109 -8.45 6.88 -16.36
CA LYS A 109 -8.58 8.04 -15.45
C LYS A 109 -8.42 7.64 -13.98
N GLU A 110 -8.94 6.48 -13.60
CA GLU A 110 -8.86 5.95 -12.23
C GLU A 110 -7.42 5.57 -11.84
N ILE A 111 -6.52 5.33 -12.79
CA ILE A 111 -5.09 5.03 -12.51
C ILE A 111 -4.44 6.19 -11.76
N LYS A 112 -4.76 7.43 -12.14
CA LYS A 112 -4.17 8.62 -11.49
C LYS A 112 -4.68 8.79 -10.07
N ASP A 113 -5.98 8.59 -9.85
CA ASP A 113 -6.60 8.67 -8.53
C ASP A 113 -5.99 7.58 -7.62
N LYS A 114 -5.87 6.36 -8.15
CA LYS A 114 -5.24 5.24 -7.47
C LYS A 114 -3.77 5.48 -7.12
N LEU A 115 -3.00 6.11 -8.02
CA LEU A 115 -1.61 6.48 -7.75
C LEU A 115 -1.50 7.44 -6.56
N VAL A 116 -2.45 8.36 -6.40
CA VAL A 116 -2.48 9.29 -5.25
C VAL A 116 -2.79 8.53 -3.96
N GLU A 117 -3.77 7.65 -3.96
CA GLU A 117 -4.14 6.84 -2.79
C GLU A 117 -2.98 5.93 -2.35
N VAL A 118 -2.34 5.23 -3.29
CA VAL A 118 -1.18 4.35 -3.00
C VAL A 118 -0.01 5.16 -2.44
N LYS A 119 0.25 6.37 -2.95
CA LYS A 119 1.30 7.25 -2.39
C LYS A 119 0.98 7.72 -0.98
N SER A 120 -0.26 8.12 -0.72
CA SER A 120 -0.70 8.50 0.63
C SER A 120 -0.52 7.36 1.61
N PHE A 121 -0.93 6.16 1.22
CA PHE A 121 -0.79 4.97 2.04
C PHE A 121 0.67 4.58 2.27
N ARG A 122 1.52 4.70 1.24
CA ARG A 122 2.97 4.52 1.36
C ARG A 122 3.57 5.42 2.45
N THR A 123 3.23 6.71 2.46
CA THR A 123 3.69 7.65 3.50
C THR A 123 3.20 7.25 4.90
N MET A 124 1.98 6.72 5.02
CA MET A 124 1.47 6.19 6.28
C MET A 124 2.32 5.01 6.79
N ILE A 125 2.72 4.09 5.90
CA ILE A 125 3.59 2.95 6.23
C ILE A 125 4.99 3.42 6.63
N GLU A 126 5.56 4.43 5.96
CA GLU A 126 6.83 5.03 6.37
C GLU A 126 6.76 5.58 7.80
N ASN A 127 5.69 6.32 8.11
CA ASN A 127 5.46 6.85 9.45
C ASN A 127 5.29 5.73 10.50
N LEU A 128 4.66 4.60 10.14
CA LEU A 128 4.58 3.44 11.02
C LEU A 128 5.98 2.87 11.32
N ILE A 129 6.81 2.68 10.31
CA ILE A 129 8.18 2.16 10.49
C ILE A 129 8.97 3.05 11.46
N MET A 130 8.85 4.37 11.31
CA MET A 130 9.49 5.32 12.23
C MET A 130 9.01 5.16 13.69
N LYS A 131 7.72 4.88 13.90
CA LYS A 131 7.18 4.62 15.25
C LYS A 131 7.68 3.31 15.83
N LEU A 132 7.70 2.23 15.03
CA LEU A 132 8.23 0.94 15.45
C LEU A 132 9.71 1.02 15.82
N ASP A 133 10.49 1.84 15.10
CA ASP A 133 11.89 2.10 15.43
C ASP A 133 12.06 2.81 16.77
N LYS A 134 11.25 3.84 17.02
CA LYS A 134 11.26 4.57 18.30
C LYS A 134 10.93 3.65 19.48
N GLU A 135 9.90 2.82 19.35
CA GLU A 135 9.50 1.84 20.37
C GLU A 135 10.59 0.78 20.61
N LEU A 136 11.27 0.35 19.53
CA LEU A 136 12.36 -0.61 19.64
C LEU A 136 13.58 -0.03 20.37
N ASP A 137 13.87 1.26 20.18
CA ASP A 137 14.98 1.92 20.87
C ASP A 137 14.66 2.15 22.36
N GLU A 138 13.42 2.53 22.71
CA GLU A 138 12.97 2.65 24.10
C GLU A 138 13.08 1.32 24.88
N ILE A 139 12.85 0.18 24.22
CA ILE A 139 13.02 -1.15 24.82
C ILE A 139 14.49 -1.48 25.08
N LYS A 140 15.42 -1.08 24.20
CA LYS A 140 16.86 -1.34 24.37
C LYS A 140 17.51 -0.48 25.45
N GLU A 141 16.90 0.66 25.79
CA GLU A 141 17.36 1.54 26.85
C GLU A 141 16.91 1.09 28.26
N CYS A 142 16.01 0.10 28.35
CA CYS A 142 15.53 -0.51 29.60
C CYS A 142 16.36 -1.72 30.03
#